data_AF-A0A6G4U3D3-F1
#
_entry.id   AF-A0A6G4U3D3-F1
#
_cell.length_a   1.000
_cell.length_b   1.000
_cell.length_c   1.000
_cell.angle_alpha   90.00
_cell.angle_beta   90.00
_cell.angle_gamma   90.00
#
_symmetry.space_group_name_H-M   'P 1'
#
loop_
_entity.id
_entity.type
_entity.pdbx_description
1 polymer ?
#
loop_
_entity_poly.entity_id
_entity_poly.type
_entity_poly.pdbx_seq_one_letter_code
_entity_poly.pdbx_strand_id
1 'polypeptide(L)'
;MPLQQLEFADLRDRYPVMAQALDNQWLPASLAGERQRPTTPATAGAEQLAAASAELRRALVNSGTLVVNRAYFLNNEALYANFLADADHTDRRAFARLLNDRAMVPFLLAERDPAERPLHLHQGQEIRFTHDQHVHRMWHRLLEDEADPACVRLSWDDTANVTATRRIGEYFSRNVLTLNRLDPVLLAEDLDIPPELADRMRRGILTDIARWAFDQGPDAAITRNAVYQHFITRPGTEPYEQLLREGPEIVPAKQLVDLLYNIGVPVAAGITAATPPLSPPRSALQELTAGLDDPVADPESLGLLLRGVFADALHRAVDGPNSYGGLSLTDIVALRQEEAWHDYIAALGGFLRAGFAAGRVPSPDEFAEATRRIARLHARMLGRARKLTKGGGYAREINLMLVLESPGIVLHLAAGEGSLVSGSLDAVGVVAGPLVMRLMFKELRSAGRGGLSHSITLPALRLRSLRRDWETMLRAYGGGPRQARGDLLANEADQQVGV
;
A
#
# COMPACT_ATOMS: atom_id res chain seq x y z
N MET A 1 -4.47 -8.24 -33.60
CA MET A 1 -3.66 -9.45 -33.32
C MET A 1 -4.37 -10.26 -32.25
N PRO A 2 -4.07 -11.56 -32.01
CA PRO A 2 -4.67 -12.26 -30.87
C PRO A 2 -4.21 -11.60 -29.56
N LEU A 3 -5.17 -11.34 -28.66
CA LEU A 3 -4.90 -10.76 -27.34
C LEU A 3 -3.80 -11.53 -26.63
N GLN A 4 -2.79 -10.82 -26.12
CA GLN A 4 -1.77 -11.46 -25.32
C GLN A 4 -2.29 -11.74 -23.91
N GLN A 5 -2.53 -13.02 -23.64
CA GLN A 5 -3.07 -13.53 -22.39
C GLN A 5 -1.95 -13.83 -21.40
N LEU A 6 -2.02 -13.24 -20.20
CA LEU A 6 -1.10 -13.48 -19.10
C LEU A 6 -1.86 -13.94 -17.85
N GLU A 7 -1.25 -14.80 -17.05
CA GLU A 7 -1.62 -14.99 -15.66
C GLU A 7 -0.66 -14.24 -14.75
N PHE A 8 -1.02 -14.02 -13.48
CA PHE A 8 -0.13 -13.31 -12.55
C PHE A 8 1.22 -14.01 -12.35
N ALA A 9 1.30 -15.31 -12.60
CA ALA A 9 2.55 -16.06 -12.59
C ALA A 9 3.55 -15.53 -13.64
N ASP A 10 3.06 -15.12 -14.82
CA ASP A 10 3.89 -14.61 -15.93
C ASP A 10 4.49 -13.23 -15.64
N LEU A 11 3.97 -12.53 -14.62
CA LEU A 11 4.42 -11.20 -14.23
C LEU A 11 5.47 -11.22 -13.11
N ARG A 12 5.72 -12.35 -12.45
CA ARG A 12 6.52 -12.44 -11.20
C ARG A 12 7.92 -11.84 -11.32
N ASP A 13 8.58 -12.01 -12.46
CA ASP A 13 9.94 -11.51 -12.67
C ASP A 13 10.00 -10.00 -12.91
N ARG A 14 8.85 -9.38 -13.22
CA ARG A 14 8.73 -7.95 -13.53
C ARG A 14 8.32 -7.08 -12.35
N TYR A 15 8.44 -7.58 -11.13
CA TYR A 15 8.03 -6.86 -9.91
C TYR A 15 6.63 -6.23 -10.05
N PRO A 16 5.58 -7.07 -10.14
CA PRO A 16 4.22 -6.60 -10.37
C PRO A 16 3.66 -5.95 -9.11
N VAL A 17 3.06 -4.78 -9.32
CA VAL A 17 2.46 -3.95 -8.27
C VAL A 17 1.07 -3.53 -8.69
N MET A 18 0.12 -3.46 -7.76
CA MET A 18 -1.16 -2.81 -7.96
C MET A 18 -1.29 -1.64 -6.99
N ALA A 19 -1.60 -0.45 -7.52
CA ALA A 19 -1.64 0.79 -6.75
C ALA A 19 -3.07 1.13 -6.31
N GLN A 20 -3.26 1.33 -5.01
CA GLN A 20 -4.57 1.65 -4.41
C GLN A 20 -5.15 2.98 -4.94
N ALA A 21 -4.30 3.98 -5.22
CA ALA A 21 -4.76 5.29 -5.68
C ALA A 21 -5.40 5.32 -7.07
N LEU A 22 -5.27 4.23 -7.84
CA LEU A 22 -5.92 4.13 -9.13
C LEU A 22 -7.39 3.73 -9.01
N ASP A 23 -7.83 3.33 -7.82
CA ASP A 23 -9.25 3.16 -7.55
C ASP A 23 -10.00 4.50 -7.66
N ASN A 24 -11.11 4.52 -8.40
CA ASN A 24 -11.92 5.72 -8.62
C ASN A 24 -12.67 6.21 -7.36
N GLN A 25 -12.61 5.49 -6.25
CA GLN A 25 -13.15 5.90 -4.95
C GLN A 25 -12.05 6.29 -3.95
N TRP A 26 -10.77 6.19 -4.33
CA TRP A 26 -9.67 6.58 -3.47
C TRP A 26 -9.57 8.10 -3.34
N LEU A 27 -9.28 8.55 -2.12
CA LEU A 27 -8.94 9.93 -1.78
C LEU A 27 -7.88 9.94 -0.67
N PRO A 28 -6.90 10.86 -0.71
CA PRO A 28 -6.13 11.23 0.49
C PRO A 28 -7.05 11.63 1.65
N ALA A 29 -6.63 11.37 2.88
CA ALA A 29 -7.45 11.64 4.07
C ALA A 29 -7.90 13.12 4.17
N SER A 30 -7.02 14.06 3.82
CA SER A 30 -7.33 15.49 3.79
C SER A 30 -8.46 15.82 2.81
N LEU A 31 -8.37 15.35 1.56
CA LEU A 31 -9.40 15.56 0.54
C LEU A 31 -10.70 14.85 0.91
N ALA A 32 -10.63 13.65 1.48
CA ALA A 32 -11.80 12.95 2.02
C ALA A 32 -12.50 13.77 3.12
N GLY A 33 -11.74 14.46 3.98
CA GLY A 33 -12.28 15.40 4.97
C GLY A 33 -13.12 16.51 4.34
N GLU A 34 -12.67 17.08 3.23
CA GLU A 34 -13.41 18.14 2.51
C GLU A 34 -14.71 17.64 1.89
N ARG A 35 -14.75 16.37 1.49
CA ARG A 35 -15.96 15.72 0.98
C ARG A 35 -17.04 15.49 2.04
N GLN A 36 -16.78 15.74 3.31
CA GLN A 36 -17.82 15.73 4.35
C GLN A 36 -18.65 17.02 4.39
N ARG A 37 -18.16 18.14 3.84
CA ARG A 37 -18.88 19.43 3.89
C ARG A 37 -20.16 19.41 3.04
N PRO A 38 -21.33 19.82 3.55
CA PRO A 38 -22.61 19.74 2.83
C PRO A 38 -22.61 20.40 1.45
N THR A 39 -21.83 21.47 1.29
CA THR A 39 -21.75 22.28 0.06
C THR A 39 -20.82 21.73 -1.00
N THR A 40 -20.09 20.64 -0.73
CA THR A 40 -19.12 20.09 -1.67
C THR A 40 -19.84 19.48 -2.89
N PRO A 41 -19.47 19.88 -4.13
CA PRO A 41 -20.11 19.36 -5.34
C PRO A 41 -19.68 17.91 -5.62
N ALA A 42 -20.51 17.15 -6.34
CA ALA A 42 -20.24 15.74 -6.68
C ALA A 42 -18.99 15.55 -7.56
N THR A 43 -18.59 16.56 -8.34
CA THR A 43 -17.45 16.49 -9.24
C THR A 43 -16.11 16.36 -8.50
N ALA A 44 -15.21 15.55 -9.06
CA ALA A 44 -13.82 15.47 -8.63
C ALA A 44 -13.13 16.84 -8.78
N GLY A 45 -12.36 17.23 -7.77
CA GLY A 45 -11.59 18.48 -7.80
C GLY A 45 -10.23 18.30 -8.48
N ALA A 46 -9.63 19.40 -8.94
CA ALA A 46 -8.29 19.38 -9.54
C ALA A 46 -7.22 18.78 -8.59
N GLU A 47 -7.38 18.97 -7.27
CA GLU A 47 -6.46 18.41 -6.27
C GLU A 47 -6.55 16.88 -6.17
N GLN A 48 -7.76 16.32 -6.34
CA GLN A 48 -7.96 14.87 -6.37
C GLN A 48 -7.28 14.26 -7.60
N LEU A 49 -7.47 14.87 -8.77
CA LEU A 49 -6.78 14.46 -9.98
C LEU A 49 -5.26 14.55 -9.80
N ALA A 50 -4.75 15.67 -9.28
CA ALA A 50 -3.32 15.84 -9.05
C ALA A 50 -2.75 14.76 -8.11
N ALA A 51 -3.46 14.41 -7.03
CA ALA A 51 -3.05 13.35 -6.11
C ALA A 51 -3.04 11.97 -6.80
N ALA A 52 -4.09 11.62 -7.53
CA ALA A 52 -4.17 10.35 -8.25
C ALA A 52 -3.12 10.24 -9.38
N SER A 53 -2.88 11.32 -10.12
CA SER A 53 -1.82 11.39 -11.14
C SER A 53 -0.42 11.28 -10.54
N ALA A 54 -0.17 11.91 -9.39
CA ALA A 54 1.11 11.77 -8.69
C ALA A 54 1.35 10.31 -8.26
N GLU A 55 0.30 9.62 -7.79
CA GLU A 55 0.40 8.21 -7.42
C GLU A 55 0.52 7.26 -8.61
N LEU A 56 -0.15 7.54 -9.74
CA LEU A 56 0.09 6.83 -10.99
C LEU A 56 1.57 6.90 -11.39
N ARG A 57 2.14 8.10 -11.36
CA ARG A 57 3.56 8.35 -11.70
C ARG A 57 4.47 7.62 -10.72
N ARG A 58 4.21 7.71 -9.42
CA ARG A 58 4.96 7.00 -8.37
C ARG A 58 4.93 5.49 -8.58
N ALA A 59 3.76 4.93 -8.86
CA ALA A 59 3.58 3.50 -9.07
C ALA A 59 4.33 3.02 -10.34
N LEU A 60 4.29 3.80 -11.43
CA LEU A 60 5.03 3.50 -12.65
C LEU A 60 6.55 3.60 -12.49
N VAL A 61 7.05 4.51 -11.64
CA VAL A 61 8.50 4.60 -11.38
C VAL A 61 8.96 3.45 -10.49
N ASN A 62 8.16 3.04 -9.52
CA ASN A 62 8.54 2.07 -8.49
C ASN A 62 8.04 0.65 -8.76
N SER A 63 7.65 0.34 -10.00
CA SER A 63 7.28 -1.02 -10.38
C SER A 63 7.85 -1.39 -11.73
N GLY A 64 8.19 -2.66 -11.93
CA GLY A 64 8.49 -3.14 -13.27
C GLY A 64 7.20 -3.35 -14.08
N THR A 65 6.10 -3.74 -13.44
CA THR A 65 4.76 -3.78 -14.05
C THR A 65 3.72 -3.25 -13.08
N LEU A 66 2.96 -2.25 -13.51
CA LEU A 66 1.80 -1.73 -12.82
C LEU A 66 0.54 -2.45 -13.34
N VAL A 67 -0.05 -3.29 -12.51
CA VAL A 67 -1.32 -3.96 -12.79
C VAL A 67 -2.46 -3.03 -12.38
N VAL A 68 -3.39 -2.78 -13.31
CA VAL A 68 -4.50 -1.84 -13.11
C VAL A 68 -5.80 -2.54 -13.43
N ASN A 69 -6.79 -2.50 -12.52
CA ASN A 69 -8.11 -3.03 -12.81
C ASN A 69 -8.69 -2.31 -14.05
N ARG A 70 -9.20 -3.08 -15.02
CA ARG A 70 -9.78 -2.54 -16.25
C ARG A 70 -10.81 -1.44 -15.99
N ALA A 71 -11.63 -1.58 -14.95
CA ALA A 71 -12.63 -0.59 -14.57
C ALA A 71 -12.02 0.79 -14.25
N TYR A 72 -10.79 0.84 -13.73
CA TYR A 72 -10.13 2.09 -13.36
C TYR A 72 -9.68 2.89 -14.58
N PHE A 73 -9.33 2.24 -15.69
CA PHE A 73 -9.06 2.95 -16.94
C PHE A 73 -10.25 3.78 -17.40
N LEU A 74 -11.47 3.38 -17.06
CA LEU A 74 -12.69 4.02 -17.51
C LEU A 74 -13.35 4.94 -16.48
N ASN A 75 -12.86 4.92 -15.24
CA ASN A 75 -13.49 5.61 -14.11
C ASN A 75 -12.52 6.47 -13.29
N ASN A 76 -11.21 6.37 -13.51
CA ASN A 76 -10.22 7.22 -12.86
C ASN A 76 -9.62 8.22 -13.86
N GLU A 77 -9.83 9.50 -13.60
CA GLU A 77 -9.36 10.59 -14.46
C GLU A 77 -7.85 10.63 -14.61
N ALA A 78 -7.09 10.24 -13.59
CA ALA A 78 -5.65 10.13 -13.68
C ALA A 78 -5.18 9.12 -14.74
N LEU A 79 -6.04 8.18 -15.14
CA LEU A 79 -5.81 7.25 -16.24
C LEU A 79 -6.46 7.75 -17.54
N TYR A 80 -7.77 7.99 -17.55
CA TYR A 80 -8.46 8.28 -18.81
C TYR A 80 -8.04 9.57 -19.48
N ALA A 81 -7.64 10.59 -18.70
CA ALA A 81 -7.19 11.86 -19.26
C ALA A 81 -5.97 11.69 -20.18
N ASN A 82 -5.21 10.59 -20.07
CA ASN A 82 -4.05 10.33 -20.92
C ASN A 82 -4.41 9.72 -22.29
N PHE A 83 -5.66 9.30 -22.51
CA PHE A 83 -6.09 8.71 -23.80
C PHE A 83 -7.35 9.35 -24.39
N LEU A 84 -7.85 10.43 -23.78
CA LEU A 84 -8.88 11.25 -24.41
C LEU A 84 -8.38 11.87 -25.72
N ALA A 85 -9.32 12.34 -26.54
CA ALA A 85 -8.98 12.92 -27.85
C ALA A 85 -8.23 14.26 -27.74
N ASP A 86 -8.43 14.98 -26.64
CA ASP A 86 -7.78 16.24 -26.29
C ASP A 86 -6.56 16.08 -25.38
N ALA A 87 -6.18 14.84 -25.05
CA ALA A 87 -4.95 14.55 -24.34
C ALA A 87 -3.72 15.06 -25.13
N ASP A 88 -2.68 15.48 -24.42
CA ASP A 88 -1.41 15.83 -25.06
C ASP A 88 -0.90 14.63 -25.89
N HIS A 89 -0.58 14.87 -27.16
CA HIS A 89 -0.22 13.80 -28.10
C HIS A 89 1.04 13.03 -27.67
N THR A 90 1.98 13.67 -26.99
CA THR A 90 3.17 12.99 -26.48
C THR A 90 2.85 12.09 -25.30
N ASP A 91 2.01 12.55 -24.37
CA ASP A 91 1.56 11.75 -23.24
C ASP A 91 0.62 10.61 -23.66
N ARG A 92 -0.25 10.81 -24.65
CA ARG A 92 -1.07 9.74 -25.24
C ARG A 92 -0.22 8.62 -25.84
N ARG A 93 0.80 8.97 -26.62
CA ARG A 93 1.75 7.99 -27.16
C ARG A 93 2.56 7.31 -26.07
N ALA A 94 2.97 8.04 -25.04
CA ALA A 94 3.66 7.46 -23.89
C ALA A 94 2.76 6.48 -23.14
N PHE A 95 1.48 6.81 -22.96
CA PHE A 95 0.48 5.93 -22.35
C PHE A 95 0.28 4.64 -23.14
N ALA A 96 0.07 4.74 -24.47
CA ALA A 96 -0.01 3.57 -25.35
C ALA A 96 1.26 2.72 -25.29
N ARG A 97 2.43 3.35 -25.25
CA ARG A 97 3.71 2.64 -25.09
C ARG A 97 3.83 1.92 -23.74
N LEU A 98 3.39 2.53 -22.64
CA LEU A 98 3.40 1.88 -21.33
C LEU A 98 2.53 0.62 -21.31
N LEU A 99 1.39 0.64 -22.01
CA LEU A 99 0.54 -0.54 -22.24
C LEU A 99 1.26 -1.61 -23.07
N ASN A 100 1.82 -1.22 -24.22
CA ASN A 100 2.48 -2.14 -25.16
C ASN A 100 3.74 -2.78 -24.57
N ASP A 101 4.52 -2.03 -23.80
CA ASP A 101 5.76 -2.49 -23.15
C ASP A 101 5.49 -3.33 -21.88
N ARG A 102 4.21 -3.52 -21.51
CA ARG A 102 3.75 -4.16 -20.26
C ARG A 102 4.28 -3.49 -19.00
N ALA A 103 4.59 -2.20 -19.09
CA ALA A 103 4.84 -1.35 -17.93
C ALA A 103 3.53 -1.09 -17.18
N MET A 104 2.42 -1.05 -17.90
CA MET A 104 1.05 -1.03 -17.39
C MET A 104 0.26 -2.19 -18.01
N VAL A 105 -0.40 -3.00 -17.19
CA VAL A 105 -1.13 -4.21 -17.64
C VAL A 105 -2.55 -4.18 -17.10
N PRO A 106 -3.59 -4.16 -17.96
CA PRO A 106 -4.98 -4.30 -17.53
C PRO A 106 -5.25 -5.66 -16.88
N PHE A 107 -5.83 -5.65 -15.69
CA PHE A 107 -6.40 -6.81 -15.03
C PHE A 107 -7.88 -6.94 -15.41
N LEU A 108 -8.23 -8.09 -16.01
CA LEU A 108 -9.60 -8.45 -16.37
C LEU A 108 -10.16 -9.35 -15.26
N LEU A 109 -11.26 -8.93 -14.64
CA LEU A 109 -11.83 -9.66 -13.51
C LEU A 109 -12.63 -10.86 -14.02
N ALA A 110 -13.60 -10.60 -14.89
CA ALA A 110 -14.45 -11.60 -15.52
C ALA A 110 -14.38 -11.53 -17.06
N GLU A 111 -13.90 -10.40 -17.59
CA GLU A 111 -13.80 -10.13 -19.02
C GLU A 111 -12.74 -11.01 -19.68
N ARG A 112 -12.95 -11.30 -20.97
CA ARG A 112 -11.99 -11.99 -21.84
C ARG A 112 -11.22 -11.03 -22.75
N ASP A 113 -11.71 -9.81 -22.90
CA ASP A 113 -11.13 -8.79 -23.76
C ASP A 113 -11.09 -7.41 -23.07
N PRO A 114 -9.99 -6.64 -23.19
CA PRO A 114 -9.90 -5.30 -22.59
C PRO A 114 -10.92 -4.30 -23.14
N ALA A 115 -11.50 -4.56 -24.32
CA ALA A 115 -12.55 -3.78 -24.97
C ALA A 115 -13.95 -4.36 -24.72
N GLU A 116 -14.10 -5.47 -24.00
CA GLU A 116 -15.41 -6.08 -23.74
C GLU A 116 -16.34 -5.11 -23.02
N ARG A 117 -17.60 -4.99 -23.42
CA ARG A 117 -18.59 -4.29 -22.57
C ARG A 117 -18.99 -5.24 -21.46
N PRO A 118 -18.81 -4.90 -20.18
CA PRO A 118 -19.09 -5.86 -19.14
C PRO A 118 -20.61 -6.02 -19.02
N LEU A 119 -21.02 -7.27 -19.13
CA LEU A 119 -22.40 -7.71 -18.99
C LEU A 119 -22.71 -7.82 -17.49
N HIS A 120 -23.06 -6.72 -16.85
CA HIS A 120 -23.71 -6.77 -15.53
C HIS A 120 -25.20 -6.45 -15.68
N LEU A 121 -25.96 -7.48 -16.06
CA LEU A 121 -27.41 -7.49 -15.94
C LEU A 121 -27.76 -7.71 -14.47
N HIS A 122 -28.04 -6.64 -13.72
CA HIS A 122 -28.89 -6.77 -12.54
C HIS A 122 -30.31 -6.37 -12.94
N GLN A 123 -31.24 -7.34 -12.85
CA GLN A 123 -32.68 -7.11 -12.89
C GLN A 123 -33.19 -6.28 -14.09
N GLY A 124 -32.61 -6.48 -15.28
CA GLY A 124 -33.07 -5.80 -16.50
C GLY A 124 -32.71 -4.31 -16.59
N GLN A 125 -31.85 -3.80 -15.70
CA GLN A 125 -31.24 -2.48 -15.82
C GLN A 125 -29.81 -2.62 -16.33
N GLU A 126 -29.47 -1.88 -17.40
CA GLU A 126 -28.08 -1.70 -17.82
C GLU A 126 -27.33 -0.96 -16.71
N ILE A 127 -26.56 -1.68 -15.90
CA ILE A 127 -25.58 -1.05 -15.02
C ILE A 127 -24.47 -0.52 -15.92
N ARG A 128 -24.35 0.81 -15.99
CA ARG A 128 -23.28 1.45 -16.75
C ARG A 128 -21.94 1.21 -16.03
N PHE A 129 -21.03 0.50 -16.68
CA PHE A 129 -19.68 0.21 -16.16
C PHE A 129 -18.75 1.42 -16.13
N THR A 130 -19.03 2.40 -17.00
CA THR A 130 -18.47 3.74 -16.91
C THR A 130 -19.61 4.73 -16.78
N HIS A 131 -19.37 5.78 -16.00
CA HIS A 131 -20.29 6.91 -15.93
C HIS A 131 -20.22 7.78 -17.21
N ASP A 132 -19.16 7.65 -18.02
CA ASP A 132 -18.95 8.42 -19.25
C ASP A 132 -18.73 7.53 -20.50
N GLN A 133 -19.74 7.51 -21.38
CA GLN A 133 -19.69 6.78 -22.65
C GLN A 133 -18.64 7.33 -23.63
N HIS A 134 -18.24 8.61 -23.51
CA HIS A 134 -17.15 9.18 -24.31
C HIS A 134 -15.82 8.52 -23.95
N VAL A 135 -15.51 8.38 -22.66
CA VAL A 135 -14.30 7.69 -22.16
C VAL A 135 -14.22 6.27 -22.70
N HIS A 136 -15.32 5.51 -22.65
CA HIS A 136 -15.36 4.14 -23.19
C HIS A 136 -15.06 4.08 -24.69
N ARG A 137 -15.62 5.01 -25.48
CA ARG A 137 -15.29 5.08 -26.92
C ARG A 137 -13.82 5.43 -27.15
N MET A 138 -13.22 6.30 -26.35
CA MET A 138 -11.81 6.66 -26.48
C MET A 138 -10.89 5.51 -26.10
N TRP A 139 -11.25 4.73 -25.07
CA TRP A 139 -10.54 3.50 -24.72
C TRP A 139 -10.56 2.48 -25.87
N HIS A 140 -11.71 2.25 -26.49
CA HIS A 140 -11.80 1.39 -27.67
C HIS A 140 -10.90 1.85 -28.82
N ARG A 141 -10.94 3.16 -29.16
CA ARG A 141 -10.08 3.70 -30.21
C ARG A 141 -8.60 3.55 -29.89
N LEU A 142 -8.21 3.77 -28.63
CA LEU A 142 -6.82 3.54 -28.20
C LEU A 142 -6.39 2.10 -28.49
N LEU A 143 -7.23 1.11 -28.16
CA LEU A 143 -6.96 -0.31 -28.39
C LEU A 143 -6.98 -0.70 -29.88
N GLU A 144 -7.76 -0.02 -30.71
CA GLU A 144 -7.83 -0.27 -32.15
C GLU A 144 -6.65 0.35 -32.91
N ASP A 145 -6.25 1.57 -32.52
CA ASP A 145 -5.38 2.42 -33.32
C ASP A 145 -3.92 2.45 -32.82
N GLU A 146 -3.68 2.32 -31.51
CA GLU A 146 -2.40 2.71 -30.89
C GLU A 146 -1.82 1.69 -29.89
N ALA A 147 -2.67 0.92 -29.22
CA ALA A 147 -2.28 0.03 -28.12
C ALA A 147 -2.74 -1.41 -28.33
N ASP A 148 -1.82 -2.36 -28.15
CA ASP A 148 -2.07 -3.80 -28.12
C ASP A 148 -1.60 -4.36 -26.76
N PRO A 149 -2.31 -4.02 -25.65
CA PRO A 149 -1.88 -4.41 -24.33
C PRO A 149 -1.98 -5.91 -24.11
N ALA A 150 -0.96 -6.48 -23.47
CA ALA A 150 -1.15 -7.74 -22.76
C ALA A 150 -2.13 -7.54 -21.59
N CYS A 151 -3.00 -8.51 -21.37
CA CYS A 151 -3.97 -8.49 -20.26
C CYS A 151 -3.69 -9.62 -19.29
N VAL A 152 -3.96 -9.38 -18.01
CA VAL A 152 -3.79 -10.38 -16.95
C VAL A 152 -5.13 -10.82 -16.37
N ARG A 153 -5.28 -12.13 -16.12
CA ARG A 153 -6.36 -12.72 -15.33
C ARG A 153 -5.77 -13.54 -14.19
N LEU A 154 -6.62 -13.89 -13.21
CA LEU A 154 -6.25 -14.89 -12.21
C LEU A 154 -6.14 -16.29 -12.84
N SER A 155 -6.95 -16.54 -13.87
CA SER A 155 -6.87 -17.71 -14.73
C SER A 155 -7.54 -17.40 -16.07
N TRP A 156 -7.03 -17.94 -17.17
CA TRP A 156 -7.72 -17.88 -18.47
C TRP A 156 -8.75 -19.02 -18.67
N ASP A 157 -8.72 -20.04 -17.80
CA ASP A 157 -9.85 -20.94 -17.60
C ASP A 157 -10.94 -20.23 -16.77
N ASP A 158 -12.14 -20.11 -17.33
CA ASP A 158 -13.23 -19.32 -16.72
C ASP A 158 -13.72 -19.92 -15.40
N THR A 159 -13.72 -21.25 -15.25
CA THR A 159 -14.19 -21.90 -14.02
C THR A 159 -13.21 -21.66 -12.86
N ALA A 160 -11.92 -21.83 -13.14
CA ALA A 160 -10.85 -21.50 -12.20
C ALA A 160 -10.82 -19.99 -11.90
N ASN A 161 -11.07 -19.13 -12.90
CA ASN A 161 -11.12 -17.69 -12.70
C ASN A 161 -12.30 -17.27 -11.81
N VAL A 162 -13.51 -17.81 -12.02
CA VAL A 162 -14.66 -17.59 -11.13
C VAL A 162 -14.34 -18.03 -9.70
N THR A 163 -13.68 -19.18 -9.54
CA THR A 163 -13.27 -19.66 -8.21
C THR A 163 -12.25 -18.73 -7.56
N ALA A 164 -11.24 -18.27 -8.31
CA ALA A 164 -10.20 -17.39 -7.81
C ALA A 164 -10.71 -15.98 -7.50
N THR A 165 -11.59 -15.42 -8.35
CA THR A 165 -12.23 -14.13 -8.12
C THR A 165 -13.18 -14.13 -6.92
N ARG A 166 -13.92 -15.23 -6.71
CA ARG A 166 -14.75 -15.41 -5.52
C ARG A 166 -13.93 -15.30 -4.23
N ARG A 167 -12.69 -15.81 -4.22
CA ARG A 167 -11.78 -15.69 -3.06
C ARG A 167 -11.40 -14.25 -2.72
N ILE A 168 -11.35 -13.35 -3.71
CA ILE A 168 -11.15 -11.90 -3.46
C ILE A 168 -12.35 -11.34 -2.69
N GLY A 169 -13.58 -11.65 -3.13
CA GLY A 169 -14.80 -11.25 -2.43
C GLY A 169 -14.88 -11.83 -1.02
N GLU A 170 -14.59 -13.12 -0.86
CA GLU A 170 -14.54 -13.79 0.46
C GLU A 170 -13.47 -13.19 1.37
N TYR A 171 -12.33 -12.76 0.83
CA TYR A 171 -11.32 -12.05 1.61
C TYR A 171 -11.88 -10.75 2.17
N PHE A 172 -12.53 -9.92 1.34
CA PHE A 172 -13.14 -8.67 1.82
C PHE A 172 -14.25 -8.95 2.84
N SER A 173 -15.23 -9.81 2.51
CA SER A 173 -16.34 -10.13 3.42
C SER A 173 -15.88 -10.62 4.79
N ARG A 174 -14.90 -11.54 4.84
CA ARG A 174 -14.39 -12.08 6.11
C ARG A 174 -13.68 -11.04 6.95
N ASN A 175 -12.88 -10.17 6.34
CA ASN A 175 -12.12 -9.16 7.08
C ASN A 175 -12.98 -7.97 7.51
N VAL A 176 -14.06 -7.64 6.79
CA VAL A 176 -15.03 -6.64 7.23
C VAL A 176 -15.67 -7.05 8.58
N LEU A 177 -15.95 -8.34 8.77
CA LEU A 177 -16.49 -8.89 10.04
C LEU A 177 -15.54 -8.74 11.22
N THR A 178 -14.24 -8.55 10.99
CA THR A 178 -13.22 -8.49 12.04
C THR A 178 -12.68 -7.09 12.29
N LEU A 179 -13.15 -6.06 11.57
CA LEU A 179 -12.69 -4.68 11.75
C LEU A 179 -12.89 -4.16 13.19
N ASN A 180 -13.93 -4.63 13.88
CA ASN A 180 -14.17 -4.26 15.28
C ASN A 180 -13.22 -4.92 16.30
N ARG A 181 -12.35 -5.85 15.84
CA ARG A 181 -11.35 -6.53 16.66
C ARG A 181 -9.97 -5.87 16.60
N LEU A 182 -9.79 -4.85 15.77
CA LEU A 182 -8.54 -4.10 15.68
C LEU A 182 -8.22 -3.46 17.04
N ASP A 183 -6.94 -3.51 17.42
CA ASP A 183 -6.43 -2.83 18.61
C ASP A 183 -6.51 -1.32 18.39
N PRO A 184 -7.23 -0.57 19.25
CA PRO A 184 -7.43 0.86 19.06
C PRO A 184 -6.14 1.68 19.24
N VAL A 185 -5.16 1.21 20.00
CA VAL A 185 -3.88 1.91 20.19
C VAL A 185 -3.05 1.85 18.92
N LEU A 186 -2.88 0.66 18.35
CA LEU A 186 -2.18 0.50 17.06
C LEU A 186 -2.92 1.21 15.93
N LEU A 187 -4.25 1.16 15.94
CA LEU A 187 -5.08 1.85 14.96
C LEU A 187 -4.93 3.37 15.03
N ALA A 188 -4.82 3.94 16.23
CA ALA A 188 -4.58 5.36 16.44
C ALA A 188 -3.23 5.80 15.83
N GLU A 189 -2.17 5.02 16.05
CA GLU A 189 -0.85 5.26 15.47
C GLU A 189 -0.89 5.17 13.93
N ASP A 190 -1.42 4.09 13.37
CA ASP A 190 -1.41 3.86 11.92
C ASP A 190 -2.32 4.83 11.13
N LEU A 191 -3.40 5.32 11.74
CA LEU A 191 -4.31 6.29 11.11
C LEU A 191 -3.98 7.75 11.42
N ASP A 192 -2.98 8.01 12.28
CA ASP A 192 -2.64 9.35 12.77
C ASP A 192 -3.86 10.06 13.39
N ILE A 193 -4.57 9.36 14.29
CA ILE A 193 -5.76 9.86 14.99
C ILE A 193 -5.62 9.74 16.51
N PRO A 194 -6.38 10.53 17.30
CA PRO A 194 -6.38 10.38 18.76
C PRO A 194 -6.82 8.97 19.21
N PRO A 195 -6.20 8.38 20.24
CA PRO A 195 -6.60 7.08 20.78
C PRO A 195 -8.09 6.99 21.15
N GLU A 196 -8.67 8.10 21.64
CA GLU A 196 -10.08 8.18 22.00
C GLU A 196 -10.98 8.08 20.76
N LEU A 197 -10.55 8.61 19.61
CA LEU A 197 -11.28 8.47 18.35
C LEU A 197 -11.19 7.03 17.84
N ALA A 198 -10.01 6.40 17.88
CA ALA A 198 -9.86 4.99 17.47
C ALA A 198 -10.72 4.05 18.32
N ASP A 199 -10.77 4.28 19.64
CA ASP A 199 -11.58 3.48 20.56
C ASP A 199 -13.09 3.74 20.38
N ARG A 200 -13.51 4.98 20.07
CA ARG A 200 -14.88 5.28 19.63
C ARG A 200 -15.23 4.59 18.31
N MET A 201 -14.34 4.63 17.31
CA MET A 201 -14.54 3.95 16.03
C MET A 201 -14.77 2.46 16.23
N ARG A 202 -13.93 1.81 17.04
CA ARG A 202 -14.03 0.39 17.38
C ARG A 202 -15.39 0.05 17.98
N ARG A 203 -15.84 0.80 18.99
CA ARG A 203 -17.13 0.58 19.66
C ARG A 203 -18.35 1.01 18.83
N GLY A 204 -18.17 1.94 17.90
CA GLY A 204 -19.23 2.49 17.04
C GLY A 204 -19.16 1.91 15.64
N ILE A 205 -18.79 2.75 14.66
CA ILE A 205 -18.91 2.44 13.23
C ILE A 205 -18.30 1.10 12.81
N LEU A 206 -17.15 0.68 13.38
CA LEU A 206 -16.54 -0.60 13.02
C LEU A 206 -17.33 -1.80 13.56
N THR A 207 -17.92 -1.65 14.75
CA THR A 207 -18.85 -2.66 15.31
C THR A 207 -20.15 -2.71 14.52
N ASP A 208 -20.67 -1.56 14.09
CA ASP A 208 -21.91 -1.50 13.29
C ASP A 208 -21.72 -2.10 11.90
N ILE A 209 -20.58 -1.84 11.25
CA ILE A 209 -20.19 -2.48 9.99
C ILE A 209 -20.11 -4.01 10.18
N ALA A 210 -19.42 -4.48 11.22
CA ALA A 210 -19.28 -5.91 11.49
C ALA A 210 -20.62 -6.60 11.78
N ARG A 211 -21.52 -5.94 12.54
CA ARG A 211 -22.87 -6.44 12.80
C ARG A 211 -23.69 -6.51 11.52
N TRP A 212 -23.73 -5.43 10.74
CA TRP A 212 -24.46 -5.40 9.47
C TRP A 212 -23.95 -6.46 8.49
N ALA A 213 -22.63 -6.65 8.43
CA ALA A 213 -22.00 -7.69 7.62
C ALA A 213 -22.42 -9.10 8.07
N PHE A 214 -22.49 -9.34 9.38
CA PHE A 214 -22.97 -10.60 9.94
C PHE A 214 -24.44 -10.85 9.61
N ASP A 215 -25.27 -9.80 9.70
CA ASP A 215 -26.71 -9.87 9.43
C ASP A 215 -27.04 -10.16 7.94
N GLN A 216 -26.10 -9.96 7.01
CA GLN A 216 -26.27 -10.36 5.60
C GLN A 216 -26.24 -11.89 5.41
N GLY A 217 -25.74 -12.64 6.39
CA GLY A 217 -25.60 -14.09 6.32
C GLY A 217 -24.28 -14.57 5.72
N PRO A 218 -23.94 -15.87 5.90
CA PRO A 218 -22.62 -16.42 5.54
C PRO A 218 -22.35 -16.46 4.03
N ASP A 219 -23.40 -16.50 3.22
CA ASP A 219 -23.31 -16.61 1.75
C ASP A 219 -23.36 -15.24 1.04
N ALA A 220 -23.51 -14.14 1.78
CA ALA A 220 -23.60 -12.82 1.19
C ALA A 220 -22.24 -12.32 0.67
N ALA A 221 -22.22 -11.95 -0.61
CA ALA A 221 -21.08 -11.26 -1.21
C ALA A 221 -21.10 -9.77 -0.81
N ILE A 222 -20.50 -9.46 0.34
CA ILE A 222 -20.36 -8.09 0.81
C ILE A 222 -19.42 -7.34 -0.13
N THR A 223 -19.89 -6.21 -0.66
CA THR A 223 -19.08 -5.34 -1.52
C THR A 223 -18.72 -4.06 -0.78
N ARG A 224 -17.59 -3.44 -1.18
CA ARG A 224 -17.22 -2.10 -0.69
C ARG A 224 -18.34 -1.07 -0.91
N ASN A 225 -18.97 -1.09 -2.08
CA ASN A 225 -20.06 -0.17 -2.40
C ASN A 225 -21.23 -0.32 -1.43
N ALA A 226 -21.58 -1.56 -1.05
CA ALA A 226 -22.64 -1.81 -0.07
C ALA A 226 -22.29 -1.26 1.31
N VAL A 227 -21.04 -1.45 1.77
CA VAL A 227 -20.53 -0.84 3.02
C VAL A 227 -20.60 0.69 2.94
N TYR A 228 -20.22 1.27 1.80
CA TYR A 228 -20.20 2.71 1.61
C TYR A 228 -21.60 3.32 1.67
N GLN A 229 -22.54 2.76 0.91
CA GLN A 229 -23.94 3.20 0.90
C GLN A 229 -24.56 3.16 2.31
N HIS A 230 -24.24 2.12 3.10
CA HIS A 230 -24.79 1.97 4.44
C HIS A 230 -24.14 2.87 5.49
N PHE A 231 -22.83 3.12 5.42
CA PHE A 231 -22.08 3.71 6.54
C PHE A 231 -21.28 4.97 6.21
N ILE A 232 -20.80 5.12 4.98
CA ILE A 232 -19.74 6.09 4.65
C ILE A 232 -20.26 7.25 3.79
N THR A 233 -21.07 6.95 2.76
CA THR A 233 -21.56 7.95 1.80
C THR A 233 -22.87 8.58 2.27
N ARG A 234 -23.13 9.80 1.82
CA ARG A 234 -24.37 10.49 2.14
C ARG A 234 -25.57 9.70 1.61
N PRO A 235 -26.68 9.61 2.36
CA PRO A 235 -27.90 9.00 1.86
C PRO A 235 -28.33 9.63 0.53
N GLY A 236 -28.70 8.81 -0.44
CA GLY A 236 -29.13 9.25 -1.78
C GLY A 236 -28.00 9.64 -2.74
N THR A 237 -26.73 9.42 -2.37
CA THR A 237 -25.57 9.60 -3.25
C THR A 237 -24.91 8.27 -3.57
N GLU A 238 -24.27 8.20 -4.73
CA GLU A 238 -23.54 7.02 -5.16
C GLU A 238 -22.09 7.03 -4.65
N PRO A 239 -21.51 5.85 -4.32
CA PRO A 239 -20.12 5.75 -3.86
C PRO A 239 -19.07 6.42 -4.74
N TYR A 240 -19.26 6.42 -6.07
CA TYR A 240 -18.33 7.07 -6.99
C TYR A 240 -18.38 8.61 -6.95
N GLU A 241 -19.46 9.21 -6.42
CA GLU A 241 -19.55 10.66 -6.22
C GLU A 241 -18.72 11.10 -5.01
N GLN A 242 -18.28 10.15 -4.17
CA GLN A 242 -17.40 10.40 -3.03
C GLN A 242 -17.92 11.49 -2.08
N LEU A 243 -19.24 11.64 -1.96
CA LEU A 243 -19.87 12.56 -1.01
C LEU A 243 -20.04 11.82 0.32
N LEU A 244 -19.28 12.23 1.33
CA LEU A 244 -19.17 11.50 2.59
C LEU A 244 -20.14 12.06 3.63
N ARG A 245 -20.60 11.19 4.54
CA ARG A 245 -21.34 11.61 5.74
C ARG A 245 -20.48 12.48 6.63
N GLU A 246 -21.12 13.28 7.47
CA GLU A 246 -20.45 14.02 8.52
C GLU A 246 -20.11 13.11 9.69
N GLY A 247 -18.91 13.25 10.25
CA GLY A 247 -18.52 12.65 11.51
C GLY A 247 -17.01 12.41 11.59
N PRO A 248 -16.39 12.57 12.76
CA PRO A 248 -14.95 12.38 12.91
C PRO A 248 -14.50 10.94 12.60
N GLU A 249 -15.38 9.95 12.73
CA GLU A 249 -15.10 8.54 12.44
C GLU A 249 -15.18 8.19 10.93
N ILE A 250 -15.81 9.02 10.09
CA ILE A 250 -16.17 8.66 8.71
C ILE A 250 -14.95 8.50 7.81
N VAL A 251 -14.05 9.48 7.81
CA VAL A 251 -12.84 9.44 6.97
C VAL A 251 -11.88 8.33 7.40
N PRO A 252 -11.53 8.19 8.68
CA PRO A 252 -10.73 7.05 9.14
C PRO A 252 -11.34 5.69 8.79
N ALA A 253 -12.65 5.51 8.97
CA ALA A 253 -13.34 4.27 8.60
C ALA A 253 -13.30 4.00 7.09
N LYS A 254 -13.53 5.05 6.26
CA LYS A 254 -13.37 4.97 4.80
C LYS A 254 -11.96 4.50 4.42
N GLN A 255 -10.92 5.10 5.01
CA GLN A 255 -9.53 4.76 4.68
C GLN A 255 -9.20 3.30 5.00
N LEU A 256 -9.70 2.75 6.11
CA LEU A 256 -9.55 1.32 6.45
C LEU A 256 -10.27 0.42 5.46
N VAL A 257 -11.52 0.75 5.09
CA VAL A 257 -12.31 -0.03 4.14
C VAL A 257 -11.68 0.01 2.75
N ASP A 258 -11.16 1.17 2.32
CA ASP A 258 -10.40 1.29 1.07
C ASP A 258 -9.14 0.43 1.09
N LEU A 259 -8.35 0.51 2.16
CA LEU A 259 -7.14 -0.28 2.30
C LEU A 259 -7.47 -1.78 2.22
N LEU A 260 -8.48 -2.24 2.97
CA LEU A 260 -8.92 -3.63 2.96
C LEU A 260 -9.36 -4.11 1.57
N TYR A 261 -10.13 -3.29 0.85
CA TYR A 261 -10.57 -3.61 -0.50
C TYR A 261 -9.39 -3.72 -1.47
N ASN A 262 -8.47 -2.75 -1.44
CA ASN A 262 -7.39 -2.64 -2.41
C ASN A 262 -6.29 -3.68 -2.24
N ILE A 263 -6.16 -4.32 -1.07
CA ILE A 263 -5.21 -5.42 -0.88
C ILE A 263 -5.74 -6.79 -1.31
N GLY A 264 -7.06 -6.94 -1.51
CA GLY A 264 -7.68 -8.24 -1.81
C GLY A 264 -7.14 -8.89 -3.09
N VAL A 265 -7.06 -8.13 -4.19
CA VAL A 265 -6.47 -8.62 -5.46
C VAL A 265 -4.97 -8.92 -5.29
N PRO A 266 -4.12 -8.00 -4.78
CA PRO A 266 -2.72 -8.29 -4.51
C PRO A 266 -2.47 -9.56 -3.70
N VAL A 267 -3.25 -9.79 -2.64
CA VAL A 267 -3.15 -10.99 -1.80
C VAL A 267 -3.52 -12.23 -2.62
N ALA A 268 -4.65 -12.22 -3.32
CA ALA A 268 -5.10 -13.37 -4.13
C ALA A 268 -4.14 -13.69 -5.29
N ALA A 269 -3.54 -12.66 -5.89
CA ALA A 269 -2.61 -12.79 -7.01
C ALA A 269 -1.15 -13.02 -6.58
N GLY A 270 -0.84 -12.88 -5.28
CA GLY A 270 0.52 -12.98 -4.77
C GLY A 270 1.47 -11.86 -5.24
N ILE A 271 0.93 -10.67 -5.54
CA ILE A 271 1.70 -9.49 -5.97
C ILE A 271 1.75 -8.40 -4.90
N THR A 272 2.49 -7.33 -5.15
CA THR A 272 2.66 -6.24 -4.17
C THR A 272 1.50 -5.24 -4.27
N ALA A 273 0.91 -4.88 -3.14
CA ALA A 273 0.05 -3.70 -3.05
C ALA A 273 0.93 -2.46 -2.84
N ALA A 274 0.77 -1.43 -3.66
CA ALA A 274 1.36 -0.12 -3.41
C ALA A 274 0.31 0.78 -2.79
N THR A 275 0.39 0.97 -1.47
CA THR A 275 -0.44 1.97 -0.79
C THR A 275 0.21 3.34 -0.92
N PRO A 276 -0.59 4.40 -1.17
CA PRO A 276 -0.11 5.78 -1.18
C PRO A 276 0.41 6.24 0.18
N PRO A 277 1.45 7.09 0.25
CA PRO A 277 1.92 7.65 1.52
C PRO A 277 0.83 8.42 2.30
N LEU A 278 -0.16 8.97 1.61
CA LEU A 278 -1.29 9.72 2.19
C LEU A 278 -2.51 8.83 2.55
N SER A 279 -2.37 7.51 2.45
CA SER A 279 -3.32 6.52 2.96
C SER A 279 -2.74 5.83 4.18
N PRO A 280 -3.56 5.11 4.98
CA PRO A 280 -3.05 4.27 6.05
C PRO A 280 -2.11 3.18 5.52
N PRO A 281 -1.04 2.84 6.26
CA PRO A 281 -0.18 1.72 5.94
C PRO A 281 -0.93 0.40 6.05
N ARG A 282 -0.42 -0.65 5.38
CA ARG A 282 -1.00 -2.00 5.49
C ARG A 282 -1.08 -2.52 6.94
N SER A 283 -0.18 -2.07 7.81
CA SER A 283 -0.20 -2.37 9.25
C SER A 283 -1.51 -1.99 9.93
N ALA A 284 -2.25 -0.99 9.43
CA ALA A 284 -3.52 -0.56 9.99
C ALA A 284 -4.59 -1.67 10.03
N LEU A 285 -4.46 -2.69 9.18
CA LEU A 285 -5.35 -3.86 9.18
C LEU A 285 -4.95 -4.92 10.20
N GLN A 286 -3.78 -4.79 10.82
CA GLN A 286 -3.28 -5.64 11.91
C GLN A 286 -3.32 -7.14 11.58
N GLU A 287 -3.12 -7.49 10.30
CA GLU A 287 -3.17 -8.87 9.78
C GLU A 287 -2.16 -9.79 10.51
N LEU A 288 -1.04 -9.22 10.99
CA LEU A 288 -0.01 -9.91 11.74
C LEU A 288 -0.42 -10.24 13.19
N THR A 289 -1.35 -9.47 13.76
CA THR A 289 -1.83 -9.63 15.14
C THR A 289 -3.07 -10.50 15.21
N ALA A 290 -3.93 -10.44 14.18
CA ALA A 290 -5.22 -11.14 14.14
C ALA A 290 -5.14 -12.61 13.68
N GLY A 291 -4.02 -13.04 13.08
CA GLY A 291 -3.92 -14.31 12.34
C GLY A 291 -2.89 -15.32 12.84
N LEU A 292 -2.25 -15.11 13.99
CA LEU A 292 -1.17 -15.99 14.47
C LEU A 292 -1.58 -16.79 15.72
N ASP A 293 -2.61 -17.63 15.59
CA ASP A 293 -2.86 -18.69 16.58
C ASP A 293 -1.71 -19.72 16.54
N ASP A 294 -1.07 -19.93 15.37
CA ASP A 294 0.19 -20.67 15.25
C ASP A 294 1.03 -20.27 13.98
N PRO A 295 1.98 -19.32 14.09
CA PRO A 295 2.89 -18.97 13.00
C PRO A 295 3.76 -20.14 12.49
N VAL A 296 3.87 -21.22 13.26
CA VAL A 296 4.64 -22.41 12.89
C VAL A 296 3.86 -23.31 11.93
N ALA A 297 2.51 -23.23 11.94
CA ALA A 297 1.65 -24.07 11.12
C ALA A 297 1.65 -23.68 9.63
N ASP A 298 1.93 -22.41 9.30
CA ASP A 298 1.97 -21.93 7.92
C ASP A 298 3.05 -20.84 7.70
N PRO A 299 4.33 -21.24 7.63
CA PRO A 299 5.44 -20.30 7.41
C PRO A 299 5.41 -19.62 6.04
N GLU A 300 4.78 -20.24 5.04
CA GLU A 300 4.65 -19.64 3.70
C GLU A 300 3.70 -18.44 3.72
N SER A 301 2.53 -18.59 4.34
CA SER A 301 1.59 -17.48 4.51
C SER A 301 2.19 -16.34 5.34
N LEU A 302 2.95 -16.66 6.39
CA LEU A 302 3.68 -15.65 7.17
C LEU A 302 4.71 -14.90 6.32
N GLY A 303 5.52 -15.63 5.52
CA GLY A 303 6.50 -15.03 4.62
C GLY A 303 5.85 -14.09 3.58
N LEU A 304 4.71 -14.49 3.01
CA LEU A 304 3.95 -13.67 2.07
C LEU A 304 3.36 -12.41 2.72
N LEU A 305 2.85 -12.54 3.94
CA LEU A 305 2.33 -11.40 4.71
C LEU A 305 3.44 -10.41 5.05
N LEU A 306 4.55 -10.89 5.59
CA LEU A 306 5.72 -10.08 5.89
C LEU A 306 6.23 -9.37 4.63
N ARG A 307 6.39 -10.09 3.52
CA ARG A 307 6.76 -9.52 2.22
C ARG A 307 5.84 -8.35 1.84
N GLY A 308 4.54 -8.51 2.03
CA GLY A 308 3.55 -7.47 1.73
C GLY A 308 3.71 -6.22 2.61
N VAL A 309 3.88 -6.41 3.92
CA VAL A 309 4.10 -5.32 4.88
C VAL A 309 5.43 -4.59 4.62
N PHE A 310 6.49 -5.33 4.35
CA PHE A 310 7.80 -4.75 4.02
C PHE A 310 7.78 -3.98 2.70
N ALA A 311 7.15 -4.55 1.66
CA ALA A 311 7.04 -3.88 0.37
C ALA A 311 6.27 -2.55 0.50
N ASP A 312 5.19 -2.55 1.28
CA ASP A 312 4.39 -1.35 1.55
C ASP A 312 5.23 -0.23 2.17
N ALA A 313 5.93 -0.55 3.25
CA ALA A 313 6.71 0.43 3.97
C ALA A 313 7.95 0.89 3.22
N LEU A 314 8.59 0.00 2.46
CA LEU A 314 9.72 0.38 1.61
C LEU A 314 9.27 1.37 0.54
N HIS A 315 8.14 1.14 -0.12
CA HIS A 315 7.54 2.08 -1.06
C HIS A 315 7.20 3.42 -0.40
N ARG A 316 6.65 3.42 0.82
CA ARG A 316 6.35 4.64 1.57
C ARG A 316 7.60 5.42 1.98
N ALA A 317 8.67 4.69 2.32
CA ALA A 317 9.89 5.29 2.81
C ALA A 317 10.67 5.98 1.71
N VAL A 318 10.91 5.29 0.59
CA VAL A 318 11.73 5.80 -0.52
C VAL A 318 11.02 6.94 -1.26
N ASP A 319 9.70 7.01 -1.20
CA ASP A 319 8.90 7.96 -1.96
C ASP A 319 8.08 8.87 -1.05
N GLY A 320 8.64 10.02 -0.68
CA GLY A 320 7.85 11.08 -0.06
C GLY A 320 6.69 11.53 -0.95
N PRO A 321 5.66 12.19 -0.38
CA PRO A 321 4.52 12.69 -1.13
C PRO A 321 4.99 13.60 -2.29
N ASN A 322 4.38 13.42 -3.47
CA ASN A 322 4.66 14.18 -4.69
C ASN A 322 6.09 14.07 -5.28
N SER A 323 6.92 13.11 -4.83
CA SER A 323 8.30 12.94 -5.34
C SER A 323 8.39 12.81 -6.87
N TYR A 324 7.34 12.28 -7.50
CA TYR A 324 7.23 12.06 -8.94
C TYR A 324 6.09 12.84 -9.59
N GLY A 325 5.41 13.71 -8.83
CA GLY A 325 4.29 14.49 -9.33
C GLY A 325 4.66 15.41 -10.49
N GLY A 326 5.93 15.77 -10.64
CA GLY A 326 6.43 16.59 -11.77
C GLY A 326 6.81 15.83 -13.03
N LEU A 327 6.79 14.49 -13.05
CA LEU A 327 7.15 13.71 -14.24
C LEU A 327 5.94 13.58 -15.19
N SER A 328 6.14 13.85 -16.47
CA SER A 328 5.19 13.44 -17.52
C SER A 328 5.25 11.93 -17.76
N LEU A 329 4.28 11.37 -18.48
CA LEU A 329 4.36 9.95 -18.88
C LEU A 329 5.53 9.73 -19.85
N THR A 330 5.83 10.73 -20.68
CA THR A 330 7.00 10.73 -21.55
C THR A 330 8.31 10.64 -20.75
N ASP A 331 8.44 11.41 -19.67
CA ASP A 331 9.62 11.34 -18.79
C ASP A 331 9.77 9.97 -18.14
N ILE A 332 8.65 9.34 -17.75
CA ILE A 332 8.65 7.99 -17.17
C ILE A 332 9.10 6.97 -18.21
N VAL A 333 8.59 7.04 -19.44
CA VAL A 333 9.04 6.16 -20.53
C VAL A 333 10.55 6.29 -20.75
N ALA A 334 11.07 7.52 -20.75
CA ALA A 334 12.51 7.77 -20.89
C ALA A 334 13.32 7.24 -19.70
N LEU A 335 12.87 7.50 -18.47
CA LEU A 335 13.51 7.01 -17.25
C LEU A 335 13.60 5.49 -17.21
N ARG A 336 12.56 4.80 -17.67
CA ARG A 336 12.52 3.32 -17.74
C ARG A 336 13.47 2.73 -18.78
N GLN A 337 14.12 3.55 -19.62
CA GLN A 337 15.21 3.12 -20.50
C GLN A 337 16.60 3.29 -19.85
N GLU A 338 16.70 3.98 -18.72
CA GLU A 338 17.98 4.21 -18.03
C GLU A 338 18.42 2.97 -17.26
N GLU A 339 19.71 2.64 -17.31
CA GLU A 339 20.33 1.58 -16.51
C GLU A 339 20.07 1.78 -15.01
N ALA A 340 20.12 3.03 -14.53
CA ALA A 340 19.89 3.36 -13.13
C ALA A 340 18.49 2.95 -12.62
N TRP A 341 17.48 3.03 -13.49
CA TRP A 341 16.13 2.57 -13.16
C TRP A 341 16.05 1.04 -13.13
N HIS A 342 16.66 0.37 -14.11
CA HIS A 342 16.71 -1.09 -14.17
C HIS A 342 17.43 -1.68 -12.96
N ASP A 343 18.58 -1.12 -12.57
CA ASP A 343 19.34 -1.54 -11.39
C ASP A 343 18.48 -1.44 -10.12
N TYR A 344 17.76 -0.32 -9.97
CA TYR A 344 16.88 -0.07 -8.83
C TYR A 344 15.74 -1.08 -8.75
N ILE A 345 14.97 -1.25 -9.83
CA ILE A 345 13.84 -2.19 -9.85
C ILE A 345 14.29 -3.64 -9.71
N ALA A 346 15.44 -4.01 -10.30
CA ALA A 346 16.01 -5.34 -10.15
C ALA A 346 16.42 -5.62 -8.69
N ALA A 347 17.04 -4.65 -8.02
CA ALA A 347 17.40 -4.78 -6.60
C ALA A 347 16.16 -4.88 -5.71
N LEU A 348 15.15 -4.03 -5.95
CA LEU A 348 13.90 -4.01 -5.18
C LEU A 348 13.11 -5.33 -5.36
N GLY A 349 12.83 -5.71 -6.61
CA GLY A 349 12.10 -6.93 -6.93
C GLY A 349 12.87 -8.20 -6.53
N GLY A 350 14.20 -8.21 -6.71
CA GLY A 350 15.06 -9.31 -6.30
C GLY A 350 15.01 -9.56 -4.80
N PHE A 351 15.09 -8.49 -3.99
CA PHE A 351 14.99 -8.61 -2.54
C PHE A 351 13.62 -9.10 -2.08
N LEU A 352 12.53 -8.53 -2.61
CA LEU A 352 11.18 -8.93 -2.20
C LEU A 352 10.82 -10.36 -2.62
N ARG A 353 11.40 -10.87 -3.72
CA ARG A 353 11.24 -12.28 -4.11
C ARG A 353 12.13 -13.22 -3.30
N ALA A 354 13.43 -12.96 -3.23
CA ALA A 354 14.40 -13.89 -2.66
C ALA A 354 14.49 -13.80 -1.12
N GLY A 355 14.22 -12.63 -0.55
CA GLY A 355 14.23 -12.40 0.90
C GLY A 355 13.15 -13.20 1.61
N PHE A 356 12.00 -13.39 0.95
CA PHE A 356 10.80 -14.02 1.52
C PHE A 356 10.39 -15.34 0.84
N ALA A 357 11.23 -15.88 -0.04
CA ALA A 357 10.95 -17.13 -0.74
C ALA A 357 10.84 -18.31 0.24
N ALA A 358 9.91 -19.23 -0.03
CA ALA A 358 9.69 -20.45 0.75
C ALA A 358 9.50 -20.20 2.27
N GLY A 359 8.80 -19.11 2.63
CA GLY A 359 8.52 -18.76 4.02
C GLY A 359 9.74 -18.27 4.81
N ARG A 360 10.86 -17.99 4.14
CA ARG A 360 12.06 -17.43 4.77
C ARG A 360 11.79 -16.01 5.24
N VAL A 361 12.39 -15.63 6.36
CA VAL A 361 12.55 -14.23 6.77
C VAL A 361 14.02 -13.88 6.61
N PRO A 362 14.38 -12.76 5.95
CA PRO A 362 15.77 -12.36 5.80
C PRO A 362 16.40 -12.10 7.16
N SER A 363 17.67 -12.48 7.33
CA SER A 363 18.44 -12.07 8.50
C SER A 363 18.57 -10.55 8.52
N PRO A 364 18.75 -9.93 9.70
CA PRO A 364 18.86 -8.47 9.74
C PRO A 364 20.08 -7.90 9.01
N ASP A 365 21.16 -8.66 8.83
CA ASP A 365 22.30 -8.26 7.99
C ASP A 365 21.94 -8.24 6.49
N GLU A 366 21.28 -9.30 6.01
CA GLU A 366 20.76 -9.34 4.64
C GLU A 366 19.77 -8.20 4.40
N PHE A 367 18.92 -7.93 5.39
CA PHE A 367 17.94 -6.86 5.35
C PHE A 367 18.62 -5.48 5.27
N ALA A 368 19.54 -5.18 6.20
CA ALA A 368 20.26 -3.92 6.24
C ALA A 368 21.06 -3.67 4.95
N GLU A 369 21.75 -4.70 4.43
CA GLU A 369 22.51 -4.58 3.18
C GLU A 369 21.59 -4.35 1.99
N ALA A 370 20.48 -5.10 1.89
CA ALA A 370 19.52 -4.94 0.82
C ALA A 370 18.91 -3.53 0.82
N THR A 371 18.44 -3.03 1.98
CA THR A 371 17.84 -1.70 2.04
C THR A 371 18.86 -0.60 1.75
N ARG A 372 20.11 -0.70 2.24
CA ARG A 372 21.19 0.25 1.88
C ARG A 372 21.47 0.26 0.38
N ARG A 373 21.50 -0.91 -0.24
CA ARG A 373 21.66 -1.03 -1.70
C ARG A 373 20.50 -0.39 -2.44
N ILE A 374 19.26 -0.70 -2.05
CA ILE A 374 18.04 -0.16 -2.67
C ILE A 374 18.01 1.37 -2.55
N ALA A 375 18.26 1.93 -1.36
CA ALA A 375 18.29 3.37 -1.14
C ALA A 375 19.35 4.09 -2.01
N ARG A 376 20.56 3.53 -2.14
CA ARG A 376 21.60 4.07 -3.03
C ARG A 376 21.20 4.06 -4.50
N LEU A 377 20.60 2.96 -4.96
CA LEU A 377 20.15 2.82 -6.35
C LEU A 377 18.96 3.74 -6.64
N HIS A 378 18.03 3.88 -5.69
CA HIS A 378 16.93 4.83 -5.75
C HIS A 378 17.43 6.27 -5.88
N ALA A 379 18.40 6.67 -5.05
CA ALA A 379 19.01 8.01 -5.16
C ALA A 379 19.68 8.25 -6.52
N ARG A 380 20.36 7.23 -7.08
CA ARG A 380 20.95 7.30 -8.44
C ARG A 380 19.86 7.45 -9.51
N MET A 381 18.77 6.69 -9.40
CA MET A 381 17.59 6.77 -10.28
C MET A 381 16.93 8.15 -10.19
N LEU A 382 16.70 8.69 -8.99
CA LEU A 382 16.18 10.05 -8.80
C LEU A 382 17.08 11.11 -9.43
N GLY A 383 18.40 10.95 -9.32
CA GLY A 383 19.36 11.82 -10.00
C GLY A 383 19.21 11.83 -11.52
N ARG A 384 18.78 10.71 -12.13
CA ARG A 384 18.45 10.61 -13.55
C ARG A 384 17.09 11.22 -13.87
N ALA A 385 16.06 10.89 -13.09
CA ALA A 385 14.72 11.46 -13.24
C ALA A 385 14.77 13.01 -13.25
N ARG A 386 15.57 13.61 -12.36
CA ARG A 386 15.77 15.06 -12.30
C ARG A 386 16.39 15.68 -13.56
N LYS A 387 17.24 14.94 -14.27
CA LYS A 387 17.86 15.43 -15.51
C LYS A 387 16.87 15.38 -16.67
N LEU A 388 15.89 14.48 -16.61
CA LEU A 388 14.81 14.37 -17.58
C LEU A 388 13.78 15.50 -17.37
N THR A 389 13.50 15.85 -16.11
CA THR A 389 12.59 16.96 -15.78
C THR A 389 13.26 18.33 -15.91
N LYS A 390 12.59 19.31 -16.52
CA LYS A 390 13.01 20.73 -16.48
C LYS A 390 12.72 21.43 -15.14
N GLY A 391 12.29 20.71 -14.10
CA GLY A 391 11.91 21.24 -12.78
C GLY A 391 12.62 20.51 -11.62
N GLY A 392 12.82 21.21 -10.51
CA GLY A 392 13.54 20.71 -9.33
C GLY A 392 12.80 19.57 -8.62
N GLY A 393 13.23 18.34 -8.86
CA GLY A 393 12.71 17.16 -8.15
C GLY A 393 13.06 17.15 -6.66
N TYR A 394 12.14 16.67 -5.85
CA TYR A 394 12.25 16.50 -4.39
C TYR A 394 13.40 15.54 -4.02
N ALA A 395 14.06 15.77 -2.88
CA ALA A 395 15.17 14.96 -2.37
C ALA A 395 14.94 14.58 -0.91
N ARG A 396 14.98 13.27 -0.60
CA ARG A 396 15.06 12.78 0.78
C ARG A 396 16.30 11.94 0.99
N GLU A 397 16.90 12.10 2.16
CA GLU A 397 17.93 11.21 2.67
C GLU A 397 17.31 10.45 3.85
N ILE A 398 17.13 9.14 3.68
CA ILE A 398 16.37 8.29 4.60
C ILE A 398 17.33 7.38 5.35
N ASN A 399 17.30 7.48 6.67
CA ASN A 399 17.92 6.51 7.57
C ASN A 399 16.93 5.41 7.92
N LEU A 400 17.38 4.17 7.82
CA LEU A 400 16.64 2.99 8.26
C LEU A 400 17.12 2.57 9.65
N MET A 401 16.18 2.28 10.54
CA MET A 401 16.47 1.79 11.89
C MET A 401 15.53 0.65 12.23
N LEU A 402 16.06 -0.49 12.65
CA LEU A 402 15.26 -1.56 13.24
C LEU A 402 15.30 -1.40 14.76
N VAL A 403 14.16 -1.11 15.36
CA VAL A 403 13.96 -1.03 16.80
C VAL A 403 13.45 -2.37 17.30
N LEU A 404 14.01 -2.90 18.36
CA LEU A 404 13.54 -4.10 19.03
C LEU A 404 13.10 -3.69 20.45
N GLU A 405 11.84 -3.90 20.78
CA GLU A 405 11.24 -3.49 22.06
C GLU A 405 10.76 -4.73 22.83
N SER A 406 11.08 -4.77 24.12
CA SER A 406 10.54 -5.75 25.07
C SER A 406 10.37 -5.05 26.43
N PRO A 407 9.60 -5.58 27.40
CA PRO A 407 9.39 -4.90 28.67
C PRO A 407 10.72 -4.50 29.34
N GLY A 408 11.00 -3.19 29.39
CA GLY A 408 12.20 -2.62 30.00
C GLY A 408 13.46 -2.59 29.13
N ILE A 409 13.42 -2.99 27.85
CA ILE A 409 14.54 -2.90 26.91
C ILE A 409 14.10 -2.36 25.54
N VAL A 410 14.85 -1.38 25.04
CA VAL A 410 14.76 -0.90 23.66
C VAL A 410 16.14 -0.93 23.01
N LEU A 411 16.28 -1.71 21.93
CA LEU A 411 17.50 -1.75 21.10
C LEU A 411 17.23 -1.09 19.76
N HIS A 412 18.07 -0.12 19.38
CA HIS A 412 18.06 0.44 18.03
C HIS A 412 19.20 -0.17 17.22
N LEU A 413 18.90 -0.67 16.04
CA LEU A 413 19.85 -1.16 15.06
C LEU A 413 19.81 -0.20 13.87
N ALA A 414 20.86 0.60 13.69
CA ALA A 414 20.99 1.53 12.57
C ALA A 414 22.32 1.28 11.85
N ALA A 415 22.27 1.05 10.53
CA ALA A 415 23.45 0.93 9.67
C ALA A 415 24.55 -0.06 10.12
N GLY A 416 24.19 -1.13 10.85
CA GLY A 416 25.14 -2.13 11.37
C GLY A 416 25.71 -1.81 12.76
N GLU A 417 25.24 -0.73 13.38
CA GLU A 417 25.54 -0.40 14.78
C GLU A 417 24.28 -0.65 15.64
N GLY A 418 24.45 -1.43 16.70
CA GLY A 418 23.43 -1.60 17.72
C GLY A 418 23.67 -0.67 18.90
N SER A 419 22.69 0.17 19.23
CA SER A 419 22.70 1.02 20.41
C SER A 419 21.54 0.67 21.33
N LEU A 420 21.84 0.29 22.57
CA LEU A 420 20.84 0.14 23.62
C LEU A 420 20.38 1.56 24.03
N VAL A 421 19.12 1.87 23.81
CA VAL A 421 18.59 3.23 24.02
C VAL A 421 18.02 3.40 25.42
N SER A 422 17.39 2.34 25.95
CA SER A 422 16.93 2.31 27.33
C SER A 422 16.92 0.87 27.87
N GLY A 423 17.13 0.74 29.18
CA GLY A 423 17.10 -0.53 29.89
C GLY A 423 18.46 -1.03 30.38
N SER A 424 18.41 -2.03 31.26
CA SER A 424 19.56 -2.84 31.67
C SER A 424 19.22 -4.30 31.39
N LEU A 425 20.17 -5.08 30.86
CA LEU A 425 20.02 -6.54 30.77
C LEU A 425 19.78 -7.17 32.16
N ASP A 426 20.19 -6.50 33.23
CA ASP A 426 19.98 -6.95 34.62
C ASP A 426 18.54 -6.68 35.10
N ALA A 427 17.78 -5.80 34.45
CA ALA A 427 16.38 -5.51 34.76
C ALA A 427 15.39 -6.46 34.06
N VAL A 428 15.88 -7.31 33.15
CA VAL A 428 15.08 -8.31 32.44
C VAL A 428 14.87 -9.52 33.33
N GLY A 429 13.67 -9.67 33.87
CA GLY A 429 13.25 -10.93 34.48
C GLY A 429 13.36 -12.10 33.48
N VAL A 430 13.59 -13.32 33.98
CA VAL A 430 13.69 -14.58 33.19
C VAL A 430 12.39 -14.94 32.46
N VAL A 431 11.35 -14.11 32.56
CA VAL A 431 10.01 -14.37 32.05
C VAL A 431 9.99 -14.20 30.53
N ALA A 432 9.35 -15.15 29.84
CA ALA A 432 9.02 -15.04 28.43
C ALA A 432 8.16 -13.79 28.19
N GLY A 433 8.53 -12.97 27.23
CA GLY A 433 7.87 -11.70 26.92
C GLY A 433 7.81 -11.45 25.42
N PRO A 434 6.87 -10.58 24.99
CA PRO A 434 6.80 -10.16 23.59
C PRO A 434 8.04 -9.34 23.22
N LEU A 435 8.63 -9.65 22.07
CA LEU A 435 9.61 -8.84 21.37
C LEU A 435 8.90 -8.19 20.19
N VAL A 436 8.63 -6.90 20.31
CA VAL A 436 8.08 -6.09 19.25
C VAL A 436 9.23 -5.62 18.38
N MET A 437 9.19 -5.92 17.08
CA MET A 437 10.21 -5.40 16.16
C MET A 437 9.59 -4.25 15.37
N ARG A 438 10.20 -3.07 15.40
CA ARG A 438 9.71 -1.88 14.72
C ARG A 438 10.70 -1.39 13.67
N LEU A 439 10.33 -1.38 12.40
CA LEU A 439 11.17 -0.81 11.34
C LEU A 439 10.86 0.67 11.17
N MET A 440 11.78 1.55 11.55
CA MET A 440 11.68 2.99 11.42
C MET A 440 12.43 3.53 10.21
N PHE A 441 11.82 4.47 9.51
CA PHE A 441 12.43 5.29 8.46
C PHE A 441 12.48 6.73 8.96
N LYS A 442 13.67 7.30 9.14
CA LYS A 442 13.87 8.68 9.60
C LYS A 442 14.50 9.54 8.52
N GLU A 443 13.95 10.72 8.30
CA GLU A 443 14.52 11.72 7.39
C GLU A 443 15.68 12.46 8.07
N LEU A 444 16.85 12.55 7.43
CA LEU A 444 18.07 13.13 7.99
C LEU A 444 18.07 14.67 8.07
N ARG A 445 17.08 15.37 7.47
CA ARG A 445 17.17 16.82 7.20
C ARG A 445 16.01 17.70 7.67
N SER A 446 15.06 17.24 8.50
CA SER A 446 14.05 18.16 9.06
C SER A 446 14.52 18.80 10.38
N ALA A 447 15.45 19.73 10.29
CA ALA A 447 15.65 20.73 11.34
C ALA A 447 14.47 21.72 11.30
N GLY A 448 13.31 21.30 11.82
CA GLY A 448 12.11 22.13 11.93
C GLY A 448 10.88 21.50 11.27
N ARG A 449 9.91 21.13 12.13
CA ARG A 449 8.55 20.65 11.84
C ARG A 449 8.45 19.36 11.02
N GLY A 450 8.08 18.28 11.73
CA GLY A 450 7.41 17.10 11.16
C GLY A 450 8.19 16.37 10.07
N GLY A 451 9.34 15.79 10.40
CA GLY A 451 9.86 14.70 9.58
C GLY A 451 8.87 13.54 9.61
N LEU A 452 8.48 13.01 8.45
CA LEU A 452 7.67 11.79 8.40
C LEU A 452 8.54 10.62 8.88
N SER A 453 8.52 10.33 10.18
CA SER A 453 9.02 9.07 10.71
C SER A 453 7.95 8.02 10.49
N HIS A 454 8.17 7.11 9.54
CA HIS A 454 7.29 5.95 9.37
C HIS A 454 7.86 4.77 10.14
N SER A 455 7.03 4.12 10.96
CA SER A 455 7.37 2.88 11.64
C SER A 455 6.44 1.75 11.21
N ILE A 456 7.00 0.58 10.92
CA ILE A 456 6.23 -0.67 10.87
C ILE A 456 6.41 -1.37 12.19
N THR A 457 5.34 -1.75 12.87
CA THR A 457 5.41 -2.70 13.98
C THR A 457 5.16 -4.12 13.44
N LEU A 458 6.18 -4.97 13.50
CA LEU A 458 6.14 -6.40 13.16
C LEU A 458 5.56 -7.20 14.34
N PRO A 459 5.00 -8.41 14.12
CA PRO A 459 4.33 -9.13 15.18
C PRO A 459 5.28 -9.46 16.32
N ALA A 460 4.74 -9.39 17.53
CA ALA A 460 5.50 -9.66 18.73
C ALA A 460 6.00 -11.12 18.73
N LEU A 461 7.30 -11.32 18.64
CA LEU A 461 7.89 -12.64 18.83
C LEU A 461 7.86 -12.98 20.32
N ARG A 462 7.24 -14.10 20.71
CA ARG A 462 7.37 -14.60 22.08
C ARG A 462 8.72 -15.26 22.25
N LEU A 463 9.62 -14.58 22.97
CA LEU A 463 10.93 -15.12 23.30
C LEU A 463 10.80 -16.18 24.39
N ARG A 464 11.45 -17.34 24.21
CA ARG A 464 11.41 -18.46 25.17
C ARG A 464 12.26 -18.16 26.40
N SER A 465 13.33 -17.37 26.23
CA SER A 465 14.16 -16.87 27.31
C SER A 465 14.67 -15.48 26.94
N LEU A 466 13.94 -14.45 27.37
CA LEU A 466 14.19 -13.06 27.00
C LEU A 466 15.68 -12.70 27.12
N ARG A 467 16.31 -13.02 28.26
CA ARG A 467 17.73 -12.75 28.50
C ARG A 467 18.68 -13.47 27.53
N ARG A 468 18.52 -14.78 27.34
CA ARG A 468 19.41 -15.57 26.46
C ARG A 468 19.23 -15.17 25.00
N ASP A 469 17.98 -14.91 24.59
CA ASP A 469 17.65 -14.51 23.23
C ASP A 469 18.18 -13.08 22.95
N TRP A 470 18.06 -12.15 23.91
CA TRP A 470 18.67 -10.81 23.84
C TRP A 470 20.20 -10.83 23.82
N GLU A 471 20.84 -11.60 24.68
CA GLU A 471 22.30 -11.75 24.69
C GLU A 471 22.83 -12.35 23.38
N THR A 472 22.02 -13.18 22.71
CA THR A 472 22.35 -13.76 21.40
C THR A 472 22.20 -12.71 20.30
N MET A 473 21.13 -11.91 20.33
CA MET A 473 20.93 -10.80 19.39
C MET A 473 22.04 -9.75 19.51
N LEU A 474 22.36 -9.29 20.72
CA LEU A 474 23.43 -8.30 20.95
C LEU A 474 24.82 -8.80 20.51
N ARG A 475 25.10 -10.10 20.70
CA ARG A 475 26.34 -10.73 20.20
C ARG A 475 26.39 -10.81 18.69
N ALA A 476 25.25 -11.02 18.02
CA ALA A 476 25.17 -11.06 16.56
C ALA A 476 25.38 -9.67 15.93
N TYR A 477 24.97 -8.58 16.59
CA TYR A 477 25.02 -7.19 16.06
C TYR A 477 26.24 -6.36 16.51
N GLY A 478 27.32 -6.99 16.94
CA GLY A 478 28.65 -6.37 16.91
C GLY A 478 29.04 -5.42 18.06
N GLY A 479 28.44 -5.53 19.25
CA GLY A 479 28.94 -4.80 20.42
C GLY A 479 28.44 -5.33 21.75
N GLY A 480 29.35 -5.54 22.71
CA GLY A 480 28.96 -5.52 24.12
C GLY A 480 28.24 -4.20 24.45
N PRO A 481 27.35 -4.18 25.45
CA PRO A 481 26.48 -3.03 25.72
C PRO A 481 27.32 -1.76 25.90
N ARG A 482 27.25 -0.84 24.92
CA ARG A 482 27.72 0.53 25.08
C ARG A 482 26.52 1.36 25.50
N GLN A 483 26.54 1.84 26.74
CA GLN A 483 25.61 2.88 27.18
C GLN A 483 25.73 4.08 26.24
N ALA A 484 24.60 4.50 25.66
CA ALA A 484 24.55 5.75 24.94
C ALA A 484 25.01 6.89 25.89
N ARG A 485 26.04 7.65 25.48
CA ARG A 485 26.41 8.89 26.16
C ARG A 485 25.24 9.86 26.02
N GLY A 486 24.71 10.30 27.14
CA GLY A 486 23.38 10.92 27.30
C GLY A 486 23.17 12.33 26.72
N ASP A 487 23.76 12.69 25.58
CA ASP A 487 23.71 14.07 25.10
C ASP A 487 22.77 14.34 23.91
N LEU A 488 21.91 13.38 23.50
CA LEU A 488 20.97 13.61 22.39
C LEU A 488 19.49 13.25 22.64
N LEU A 489 19.11 12.77 23.83
CA LEU A 489 17.73 12.29 24.09
C LEU A 489 17.06 12.85 25.36
N ALA A 490 17.68 13.84 26.03
CA ALA A 490 17.10 14.43 27.24
C ALA A 490 15.75 15.14 27.02
N ASN A 491 15.31 15.37 25.76
CA ASN A 491 14.05 16.06 25.47
C ASN A 491 12.87 15.13 25.15
N GLU A 492 13.07 13.81 24.95
CA GLU A 492 11.96 12.88 24.65
C GLU A 492 11.52 12.05 25.86
N ALA A 493 12.37 11.89 26.88
CA ALA A 493 12.04 11.10 28.07
C ALA A 493 11.18 11.84 29.12
N ASP A 494 11.21 13.19 29.14
CA ASP A 494 10.51 13.99 30.16
C ASP A 494 9.02 14.27 29.83
N GLN A 495 8.50 13.83 28.68
CA GLN A 495 7.08 14.01 28.32
C GLN A 495 6.19 12.80 28.60
N GLN A 496 6.73 11.69 29.10
CA GLN A 496 5.96 10.48 29.41
C GLN A 496 5.67 10.27 30.91
N VAL A 497 5.97 11.23 31.78
CA VAL A 497 5.59 11.18 33.20
C VAL A 497 5.01 12.53 33.63
N GLY A 498 3.75 12.77 33.29
CA GLY A 498 3.06 13.99 33.70
C GLY A 498 1.61 14.11 33.19
N VAL A 499 0.72 13.30 33.78
CA VAL A 499 -0.77 13.36 33.76
C VAL A 499 -1.48 13.00 32.46
#